data_AF-A0A7V8BQU2-F1
#
_entry.id   AF-A0A7V8BQU2-F1
#
_cell.length_a   1.000
_cell.length_b   1.000
_cell.length_c   1.000
_cell.angle_alpha   90.00
_cell.angle_beta   90.00
_cell.angle_gamma   90.00
#
_symmetry.space_group_name_H-M   'P 1'
#
loop_
_entity.id
_entity.type
_entity.pdbx_description
1 polymer ?
#
loop_
_entity_poly.entity_id
_entity_poly.type
_entity_poly.pdbx_seq_one_letter_code
_entity_poly.pdbx_strand_id
1 'polypeptide(L)'
;MDESLLQTQEELSALRAQADALEQTDAKLSKSESAALKEILTKYYRLPLPYQLDVYRNFLDQPVELRMTIQNDTFWTRVGRYIQVLDFSELERLKFARDSECQNLMVFLLFEKNLEVLDAVFNNPRLPTKVLMDYINLIKERDIDREDDKILKTAQRVMKRRSRRIVKAREIHGLAFQSLSIENAAILFSYLIDEDPQIRQAAANVISMMSIKFLQKIIKSDEFADLMRQRQPTLLGNEFFDIMQSAVKIILTSKDTSKMMEEEEEIEIEADLTADLNERKLKTLEKSKDDPSDFFNLSVIVYMHLENDEAVSDIAQDVLSLDDIFDLLSDDSTPRHVSVTILKMLERHPNKQIQARAQEIRIKGAEKLNKKMKEIEVSINAYFDVIFQSLNYSKINNEKEAAQNLRIALNYLQQFAQESNDLEQSAVTVTQGVLRKAIEHFDHSVTDLYGDTKKEVFSEIEEIQGMVQHILDLKNFKFEEENQKAEDVDEEILNKAVMIWRATISVFLGRVKDLEEMLRMKWTKLISETNSKQKMEAIESELYEAFGEIEAAHKNDVECKLKIPCRECKRRGCASERFLHQVDFLLDEINVNFGKQKSANHAR
;
A
#
# COMPACT_ATOMS: atom_id res chain seq x y z
N MET A 1 -52.15 78.40 -29.15
CA MET A 1 -51.61 77.71 -27.95
C MET A 1 -52.07 76.25 -27.88
N ASP A 2 -52.53 75.63 -28.99
CA ASP A 2 -53.12 74.27 -28.99
C ASP A 2 -52.33 73.21 -29.78
N GLU A 3 -51.49 73.56 -30.76
CA GLU A 3 -50.72 72.53 -31.53
C GLU A 3 -49.55 71.94 -30.74
N SER A 4 -48.87 72.74 -29.92
CA SER A 4 -47.75 72.27 -29.11
C SER A 4 -48.17 71.26 -28.04
N LEU A 5 -49.41 71.33 -27.55
CA LEU A 5 -49.90 70.45 -26.50
C LEU A 5 -50.28 69.08 -27.08
N LEU A 6 -50.89 69.08 -28.28
CA LEU A 6 -51.26 67.86 -29.00
C LEU A 6 -50.02 67.03 -29.37
N GLN A 7 -48.96 67.69 -29.85
CA GLN A 7 -47.74 67.02 -30.28
C GLN A 7 -47.01 66.35 -29.09
N THR A 8 -46.96 67.00 -27.93
CA THR A 8 -46.43 66.37 -26.70
C THR A 8 -47.28 65.20 -26.21
N GLN A 9 -48.58 65.20 -26.48
CA GLN A 9 -49.48 64.13 -26.02
C GLN A 9 -49.36 62.87 -26.90
N GLU A 10 -49.14 63.05 -28.21
CA GLU A 10 -48.85 61.95 -29.13
C GLU A 10 -47.48 61.32 -28.84
N GLU A 11 -46.44 62.13 -28.59
CA GLU A 11 -45.10 61.62 -28.22
C GLU A 11 -45.12 60.82 -26.90
N LEU A 12 -45.86 61.30 -25.89
CA LEU A 12 -46.06 60.57 -24.63
C LEU A 12 -46.81 59.25 -24.81
N SER A 13 -47.79 59.20 -25.73
CA SER A 13 -48.51 57.97 -26.03
C SER A 13 -47.64 56.93 -26.74
N ALA A 14 -46.78 57.38 -27.67
CA ALA A 14 -45.84 56.53 -28.39
C ALA A 14 -44.77 55.95 -27.45
N LEU A 15 -44.25 56.76 -26.53
CA LEU A 15 -43.27 56.31 -25.53
C LEU A 15 -43.87 55.28 -24.56
N ARG A 16 -45.14 55.44 -24.15
CA ARG A 16 -45.83 54.45 -23.31
C ARG A 16 -46.04 53.12 -24.05
N ALA A 17 -46.48 53.17 -25.32
CA ALA A 17 -46.64 51.96 -26.12
C ALA A 17 -45.30 51.22 -26.34
N GLN A 18 -44.19 51.95 -26.45
CA GLN A 18 -42.86 51.37 -26.59
C GLN A 18 -42.37 50.73 -25.28
N ALA A 19 -42.67 51.33 -24.13
CA ALA A 19 -42.38 50.75 -22.82
C ALA A 19 -43.18 49.47 -22.56
N ASP A 20 -44.48 49.46 -22.86
CA ASP A 20 -45.34 48.29 -22.70
C ASP A 20 -44.90 47.14 -23.62
N ALA A 21 -44.43 47.45 -24.84
CA ALA A 21 -43.89 46.45 -25.77
C ALA A 21 -42.58 45.83 -25.26
N LEU A 22 -41.68 46.62 -24.66
CA LEU A 22 -40.45 46.12 -24.05
C LEU A 22 -40.76 45.20 -22.86
N GLU A 23 -41.69 45.59 -21.99
CA GLU A 23 -42.08 44.81 -20.81
C GLU A 23 -42.73 43.46 -21.19
N GLN A 24 -43.54 43.44 -22.26
CA GLN A 24 -44.09 42.20 -22.81
C GLN A 24 -43.03 41.29 -23.46
N THR A 25 -41.95 41.87 -23.99
CA THR A 25 -40.86 41.12 -24.62
C THR A 25 -39.98 40.47 -23.54
N ASP A 26 -39.65 41.19 -22.47
CA ASP A 26 -38.96 40.66 -21.29
C ASP A 26 -39.76 39.54 -20.59
N ALA A 27 -41.08 39.69 -20.47
CA ALA A 27 -41.93 38.66 -19.88
C ALA A 27 -41.99 37.37 -20.71
N LYS A 28 -41.84 37.44 -22.03
CA LYS A 28 -41.78 36.27 -22.93
C LYS A 28 -40.40 35.59 -22.89
N LEU A 29 -39.32 36.37 -22.84
CA LEU A 29 -37.96 35.87 -22.64
C LEU A 29 -37.82 35.12 -21.31
N SER A 30 -38.32 35.70 -20.21
CA SER A 30 -38.31 35.08 -18.88
C SER A 30 -39.05 33.73 -18.82
N LYS A 31 -40.19 33.60 -19.52
CA LYS A 31 -40.95 32.32 -19.57
C LYS A 31 -40.25 31.25 -20.41
N SER A 32 -39.62 31.65 -21.52
CA SER A 32 -38.84 30.77 -22.40
C SER A 32 -37.59 30.23 -21.68
N GLU A 33 -36.85 31.11 -21.01
CA GLU A 33 -35.67 30.76 -20.21
C GLU A 33 -36.05 29.83 -19.05
N SER A 34 -37.17 30.09 -18.37
CA SER A 34 -37.66 29.23 -17.27
C SER A 34 -38.01 27.80 -17.71
N ALA A 35 -38.52 27.62 -18.95
CA ALA A 35 -38.85 26.29 -19.48
C ALA A 35 -37.58 25.49 -19.85
N ALA A 36 -36.60 26.14 -20.50
CA ALA A 36 -35.31 25.53 -20.83
C ALA A 36 -34.54 25.16 -19.54
N LEU A 37 -34.57 26.02 -18.53
CA LEU A 37 -33.94 25.79 -17.22
C LEU A 37 -34.57 24.59 -16.49
N LYS A 38 -35.90 24.45 -16.53
CA LYS A 38 -36.61 23.30 -15.96
C LYS A 38 -36.26 21.98 -16.67
N GLU A 39 -36.06 22.01 -17.99
CA GLU A 39 -35.66 20.82 -18.74
C GLU A 39 -34.22 20.40 -18.40
N ILE A 40 -33.30 21.37 -18.29
CA ILE A 40 -31.90 21.15 -17.89
C ILE A 40 -31.84 20.55 -16.47
N LEU A 41 -32.59 21.11 -15.52
CA LEU A 41 -32.66 20.56 -14.16
C LEU A 41 -33.25 19.16 -14.11
N THR A 42 -34.31 18.90 -14.88
CA THR A 42 -34.93 17.57 -14.91
C THR A 42 -33.99 16.51 -15.49
N LYS A 43 -33.14 16.89 -16.46
CA LYS A 43 -32.04 16.03 -16.94
C LYS A 43 -30.97 15.85 -15.87
N TYR A 44 -30.60 16.92 -15.15
CA TYR A 44 -29.57 16.92 -14.11
C TYR A 44 -29.89 16.04 -12.89
N TYR A 45 -31.10 16.14 -12.32
CA TYR A 45 -31.52 15.31 -11.18
C TYR A 45 -31.70 13.83 -11.51
N ARG A 46 -31.72 13.48 -12.80
CA ARG A 46 -31.76 12.08 -13.28
C ARG A 46 -30.36 11.50 -13.57
N LEU A 47 -29.31 12.31 -13.49
CA LEU A 47 -27.95 11.84 -13.70
C LEU A 47 -27.49 10.95 -12.54
N PRO A 48 -26.74 9.87 -12.81
CA PRO A 48 -26.06 9.09 -11.77
C PRO A 48 -25.15 10.00 -10.92
N LEU A 49 -25.01 9.67 -9.63
CA LEU A 49 -24.22 10.42 -8.65
C LEU A 49 -22.84 10.89 -9.17
N PRO A 50 -22.05 10.08 -9.89
CA PRO A 50 -20.75 10.51 -10.42
C PRO A 50 -20.81 11.76 -11.31
N TYR A 51 -21.84 11.89 -12.14
CA TYR A 51 -22.01 13.05 -13.05
C TYR A 51 -22.48 14.30 -12.30
N GLN A 52 -23.28 14.12 -11.25
CA GLN A 52 -23.65 15.24 -10.38
C GLN A 52 -22.40 15.77 -9.64
N LEU A 53 -21.57 14.86 -9.12
CA LEU A 53 -20.32 15.21 -8.42
C LEU A 53 -19.31 15.92 -9.34
N ASP A 54 -19.24 15.58 -10.62
CA ASP A 54 -18.36 16.24 -11.59
C ASP A 54 -18.82 17.67 -11.94
N VAL A 55 -20.12 17.86 -12.17
CA VAL A 55 -20.72 19.20 -12.36
C VAL A 55 -20.54 20.07 -11.12
N TYR A 56 -20.64 19.50 -9.91
CA TYR A 56 -20.43 20.23 -8.66
C TYR A 56 -18.95 20.60 -8.40
N ARG A 57 -17.98 19.78 -8.82
CA ARG A 57 -16.55 20.09 -8.62
C ARG A 57 -16.02 21.09 -9.65
N ASN A 58 -16.57 21.11 -10.86
CA ASN A 58 -16.26 22.11 -11.90
C ASN A 58 -17.27 23.27 -11.90
N PHE A 59 -17.87 23.56 -10.74
CA PHE A 59 -18.97 24.52 -10.60
C PHE A 59 -18.64 25.90 -11.20
N LEU A 60 -17.40 26.37 -11.08
CA LEU A 60 -16.97 27.66 -11.62
C LEU A 60 -16.98 27.70 -13.15
N ASP A 61 -16.81 26.56 -13.81
CA ASP A 61 -16.75 26.42 -15.27
C ASP A 61 -18.13 26.16 -15.90
N GLN A 62 -19.18 26.05 -15.09
CA GLN A 62 -20.55 25.83 -15.58
C GLN A 62 -21.20 27.14 -16.05
N PRO A 63 -22.17 27.07 -17.00
CA PRO A 63 -22.97 28.22 -17.43
C PRO A 63 -23.59 28.98 -16.26
N VAL A 64 -23.66 30.32 -16.34
CA VAL A 64 -24.15 31.20 -15.27
C VAL A 64 -25.55 30.80 -14.80
N GLU A 65 -26.41 30.41 -15.74
CA GLU A 65 -27.79 30.00 -15.50
C GLU A 65 -27.83 28.70 -14.71
N LEU A 66 -26.97 27.74 -15.06
CA LEU A 66 -26.82 26.50 -14.32
C LEU A 66 -26.25 26.77 -12.92
N ARG A 67 -25.25 27.65 -12.79
CA ARG A 67 -24.68 28.07 -11.49
C ARG A 67 -25.70 28.72 -10.57
N MET A 68 -26.49 29.68 -11.06
CA MET A 68 -27.53 30.34 -10.26
C MET A 68 -28.65 29.38 -9.86
N THR A 69 -29.01 28.44 -10.73
CA THR A 69 -30.05 27.46 -10.42
C THR A 69 -29.56 26.41 -9.41
N ILE A 70 -28.32 25.97 -9.59
CA ILE A 70 -27.61 25.11 -8.65
C ILE A 70 -27.48 25.82 -7.28
N GLN A 71 -27.14 27.12 -7.23
CA GLN A 71 -27.08 27.91 -5.99
C GLN A 71 -28.43 28.04 -5.27
N ASN A 72 -29.52 28.08 -6.02
CA ASN A 72 -30.89 28.13 -5.50
C ASN A 72 -31.45 26.74 -5.14
N ASP A 73 -30.70 25.67 -5.38
CA ASP A 73 -31.04 24.31 -4.96
C ASP A 73 -30.86 24.17 -3.43
N THR A 74 -31.79 23.43 -2.81
CA THR A 74 -31.68 22.93 -1.45
C THR A 74 -30.34 22.23 -1.16
N PHE A 75 -29.70 21.63 -2.17
CA PHE A 75 -28.36 21.07 -2.06
C PHE A 75 -27.29 22.13 -1.79
N TRP A 76 -27.28 23.30 -2.44
CA TRP A 76 -26.27 24.34 -2.19
C TRP A 76 -26.55 25.19 -0.97
N THR A 77 -27.81 25.35 -0.58
CA THR A 77 -28.14 25.85 0.75
C THR A 77 -27.60 24.91 1.84
N ARG A 78 -27.57 23.59 1.58
CA ARG A 78 -26.94 22.60 2.46
C ARG A 78 -25.41 22.64 2.36
N VAL A 79 -24.81 22.62 1.16
CA VAL A 79 -23.35 22.73 0.98
C VAL A 79 -22.80 24.01 1.61
N GLY A 80 -23.49 25.15 1.47
CA GLY A 80 -23.12 26.40 2.13
C GLY A 80 -23.18 26.34 3.65
N ARG A 81 -24.14 25.60 4.24
CA ARG A 81 -24.15 25.27 5.68
C ARG A 81 -23.03 24.30 6.07
N TYR A 82 -22.55 23.48 5.13
CA TYR A 82 -21.49 22.49 5.36
C TYR A 82 -20.07 23.00 5.09
N ILE A 83 -19.89 24.10 4.37
CA ILE A 83 -18.60 24.81 4.32
C ILE A 83 -18.20 25.24 5.74
N GLN A 84 -19.17 25.66 6.57
CA GLN A 84 -18.93 25.96 7.99
C GLN A 84 -18.48 24.72 8.78
N VAL A 85 -18.83 23.52 8.33
CA VAL A 85 -18.37 22.26 8.93
C VAL A 85 -16.94 21.93 8.49
N LEU A 86 -16.49 22.40 7.33
CA LEU A 86 -15.07 22.30 6.94
C LEU A 86 -14.18 23.23 7.79
N ASP A 87 -14.75 24.32 8.31
CA ASP A 87 -14.08 25.23 9.26
C ASP A 87 -14.01 24.66 10.69
N PHE A 88 -14.67 23.53 10.96
CA PHE A 88 -14.57 22.85 12.25
C PHE A 88 -13.16 22.33 12.49
N SER A 89 -12.78 22.24 13.77
CA SER A 89 -11.57 21.52 14.15
C SER A 89 -11.61 20.07 13.64
N GLU A 90 -10.44 19.47 13.46
CA GLU A 90 -10.34 18.09 13.00
C GLU A 90 -11.13 17.10 13.87
N LEU A 91 -11.10 17.28 15.20
CA LEU A 91 -11.87 16.47 16.16
C LEU A 91 -13.38 16.60 15.97
N GLU A 92 -13.86 17.82 15.72
CA GLU A 92 -15.27 18.07 15.45
C GLU A 92 -15.70 17.48 14.10
N ARG A 93 -14.85 17.58 13.07
CA ARG A 93 -15.07 16.92 11.77
C ARG A 93 -15.10 15.40 11.89
N LEU A 94 -14.20 14.80 12.69
CA LEU A 94 -14.21 13.37 12.98
C LEU A 94 -15.50 12.93 13.67
N LYS A 95 -15.94 13.69 14.69
CA LYS A 95 -17.20 13.41 15.39
C LYS A 95 -18.38 13.54 14.43
N PHE A 96 -18.42 14.61 13.65
CA PHE A 96 -19.44 14.84 12.64
C PHE A 96 -19.47 13.71 11.60
N ALA A 97 -18.31 13.28 11.09
CA ALA A 97 -18.19 12.19 10.14
C ALA A 97 -18.69 10.84 10.69
N ARG A 98 -18.61 10.60 12.00
CA ARG A 98 -19.12 9.37 12.65
C ARG A 98 -20.63 9.40 12.87
N ASP A 99 -21.17 10.57 13.20
CA ASP A 99 -22.56 10.71 13.65
C ASP A 99 -23.52 11.18 12.56
N SER A 100 -23.02 11.57 11.40
CA SER A 100 -23.81 12.17 10.32
C SER A 100 -24.56 11.18 9.44
N GLU A 101 -25.60 11.68 8.78
CA GLU A 101 -26.34 10.96 7.75
C GLU A 101 -25.60 10.95 6.41
N CYS A 102 -25.92 9.97 5.54
CA CYS A 102 -25.28 9.79 4.23
C CYS A 102 -25.19 11.09 3.41
N GLN A 103 -26.25 11.90 3.41
CA GLN A 103 -26.32 13.13 2.61
C GLN A 103 -25.23 14.13 3.02
N ASN A 104 -24.90 14.19 4.31
CA ASN A 104 -23.88 15.09 4.84
C ASN A 104 -22.47 14.54 4.58
N LEU A 105 -22.32 13.21 4.67
CA LEU A 105 -21.06 12.53 4.38
C LEU A 105 -20.61 12.73 2.93
N MET A 106 -21.55 12.81 1.99
CA MET A 106 -21.22 13.11 0.59
C MET A 106 -20.53 14.46 0.41
N VAL A 107 -20.81 15.44 1.27
CA VAL A 107 -20.12 16.73 1.23
C VAL A 107 -18.65 16.58 1.63
N PHE A 108 -18.36 15.75 2.64
CA PHE A 108 -16.97 15.42 2.99
C PHE A 108 -16.26 14.71 1.85
N LEU A 109 -16.92 13.77 1.16
CA LEU A 109 -16.32 13.10 0.00
C LEU A 109 -15.87 14.08 -1.10
N LEU A 110 -16.57 15.20 -1.25
CA LEU A 110 -16.29 16.22 -2.26
C LEU A 110 -15.15 17.17 -1.89
N PHE A 111 -15.09 17.58 -0.62
CA PHE A 111 -14.26 18.72 -0.20
C PHE A 111 -13.20 18.39 0.85
N GLU A 112 -13.35 17.30 1.59
CA GLU A 112 -12.39 16.92 2.62
C GLU A 112 -11.13 16.33 1.98
N LYS A 113 -9.97 16.72 2.53
CA LYS A 113 -8.65 16.21 2.12
C LYS A 113 -7.94 15.48 3.26
N ASN A 114 -8.37 15.69 4.50
CA ASN A 114 -7.80 15.01 5.65
C ASN A 114 -8.16 13.50 5.59
N LEU A 115 -7.14 12.65 5.56
CA LEU A 115 -7.30 11.20 5.42
C LEU A 115 -7.95 10.54 6.65
N GLU A 116 -7.76 11.07 7.84
CA GLU A 116 -8.38 10.53 9.07
C GLU A 116 -9.88 10.81 9.09
N VAL A 117 -10.28 12.02 8.69
CA VAL A 117 -11.68 12.40 8.54
C VAL A 117 -12.33 11.57 7.43
N LEU A 118 -11.67 11.42 6.27
CA LEU A 118 -12.17 10.58 5.18
C LEU A 118 -12.27 9.12 5.57
N ASP A 119 -11.32 8.55 6.31
CA ASP A 119 -11.43 7.19 6.84
C ASP A 119 -12.64 7.04 7.78
N ALA A 120 -12.89 8.03 8.64
CA ALA A 120 -14.11 8.05 9.47
C ALA A 120 -15.40 8.10 8.63
N VAL A 121 -15.44 8.92 7.58
CA VAL A 121 -16.55 8.98 6.62
C VAL A 121 -16.74 7.63 5.93
N PHE A 122 -15.68 7.03 5.40
CA PHE A 122 -15.73 5.74 4.71
C PHE A 122 -16.16 4.61 5.64
N ASN A 123 -15.84 4.67 6.93
CA ASN A 123 -16.24 3.66 7.91
C ASN A 123 -17.63 3.91 8.53
N ASN A 124 -18.28 5.04 8.26
CA ASN A 124 -19.60 5.34 8.79
C ASN A 124 -20.67 4.37 8.24
N PRO A 125 -21.38 3.60 9.08
CA PRO A 125 -22.34 2.59 8.63
C PRO A 125 -23.51 3.15 7.82
N ARG A 126 -23.80 4.46 7.94
CA ARG A 126 -24.84 5.14 7.18
C ARG A 126 -24.42 5.50 5.76
N LEU A 127 -23.12 5.45 5.41
CA LEU A 127 -22.66 5.62 4.04
C LEU A 127 -22.92 4.31 3.25
N PRO A 128 -23.76 4.30 2.21
CA PRO A 128 -24.03 3.09 1.44
C PRO A 128 -22.79 2.61 0.70
N THR A 129 -22.59 1.29 0.64
CA THR A 129 -21.49 0.64 -0.09
C THR A 129 -21.44 1.06 -1.56
N LYS A 130 -22.61 1.26 -2.20
CA LYS A 130 -22.71 1.76 -3.58
C LYS A 130 -22.12 3.16 -3.73
N VAL A 131 -22.39 4.08 -2.80
CA VAL A 131 -21.87 5.46 -2.84
C VAL A 131 -20.34 5.46 -2.70
N LEU A 132 -19.79 4.62 -1.82
CA LEU A 132 -18.33 4.48 -1.69
C LEU A 132 -17.69 3.92 -2.96
N MET A 133 -18.34 2.96 -3.62
CA MET A 133 -17.86 2.39 -4.88
C MET A 133 -17.89 3.42 -6.02
N ASP A 134 -18.98 4.18 -6.13
CA ASP A 134 -19.12 5.28 -7.09
C ASP A 134 -18.01 6.33 -6.86
N TYR A 135 -17.72 6.66 -5.60
CA TYR A 135 -16.63 7.58 -5.24
C TYR A 135 -15.24 7.04 -5.61
N ILE A 136 -14.97 5.75 -5.38
CA ILE A 136 -13.71 5.09 -5.78
C ILE A 136 -13.52 5.16 -7.31
N ASN A 137 -14.57 4.89 -8.08
CA ASN A 137 -14.51 4.95 -9.55
C ASN A 137 -14.27 6.39 -10.02
N LEU A 138 -14.97 7.35 -9.41
CA LEU A 138 -14.79 8.75 -9.69
C LEU A 138 -13.36 9.22 -9.36
N ILE A 139 -12.74 8.77 -8.26
CA ILE A 139 -11.34 9.11 -8.01
C ILE A 139 -10.43 8.50 -9.09
N LYS A 140 -10.61 7.21 -9.45
CA LYS A 140 -9.78 6.54 -10.46
C LYS A 140 -9.79 7.25 -11.82
N GLU A 141 -10.93 7.81 -12.23
CA GLU A 141 -11.09 8.52 -13.49
C GLU A 141 -10.36 9.88 -13.51
N ARG A 142 -9.97 10.43 -12.35
CA ARG A 142 -9.48 11.82 -12.21
C ARG A 142 -8.00 12.06 -12.48
N ASP A 143 -7.27 11.11 -13.04
CA ASP A 143 -5.93 11.31 -13.59
C ASP A 143 -4.98 12.05 -12.58
N ILE A 144 -4.59 11.35 -11.51
CA ILE A 144 -4.41 11.92 -10.15
C ILE A 144 -2.95 12.31 -9.77
N ASP A 145 -2.84 13.30 -8.88
CA ASP A 145 -1.65 13.66 -8.08
C ASP A 145 -1.37 12.70 -6.87
N ARG A 146 -0.57 13.11 -5.88
CA ARG A 146 -0.23 12.26 -4.71
C ARG A 146 -1.33 12.18 -3.65
N GLU A 147 -2.25 13.14 -3.61
CA GLU A 147 -3.26 13.19 -2.56
C GLU A 147 -4.40 12.21 -2.84
N ASP A 148 -4.97 12.22 -4.06
CA ASP A 148 -6.08 11.29 -4.30
C ASP A 148 -5.62 9.82 -4.41
N ASP A 149 -4.33 9.52 -4.65
CA ASP A 149 -3.82 8.14 -4.51
C ASP A 149 -3.97 7.62 -3.07
N LYS A 150 -3.64 8.47 -2.08
CA LYS A 150 -3.81 8.10 -0.67
C LYS A 150 -5.28 7.93 -0.33
N ILE A 151 -6.14 8.84 -0.78
CA ILE A 151 -7.60 8.76 -0.57
C ILE A 151 -8.16 7.48 -1.20
N LEU A 152 -7.78 7.19 -2.44
CA LEU A 152 -8.19 5.99 -3.17
C LEU A 152 -7.77 4.72 -2.44
N LYS A 153 -6.52 4.62 -1.97
CA LYS A 153 -6.03 3.46 -1.19
C LYS A 153 -6.82 3.29 0.10
N THR A 154 -7.13 4.37 0.82
CA THR A 154 -7.95 4.31 2.04
C THR A 154 -9.39 3.84 1.72
N ALA A 155 -10.04 4.45 0.72
CA ALA A 155 -11.40 4.08 0.31
C ALA A 155 -11.49 2.62 -0.15
N GLN A 156 -10.53 2.13 -0.96
CA GLN A 156 -10.46 0.74 -1.40
C GLN A 156 -10.26 -0.23 -0.23
N ARG A 157 -9.41 0.11 0.74
CA ARG A 157 -9.20 -0.69 1.96
C ARG A 157 -10.48 -0.82 2.77
N VAL A 158 -11.22 0.28 2.95
CA VAL A 158 -12.50 0.28 3.67
C VAL A 158 -13.57 -0.51 2.90
N MET A 159 -13.64 -0.34 1.58
CA MET A 159 -14.53 -1.09 0.71
C MET A 159 -14.30 -2.61 0.80
N LYS A 160 -13.02 -3.06 0.74
CA LYS A 160 -12.64 -4.47 0.90
C LYS A 160 -13.09 -5.02 2.26
N ARG A 161 -12.89 -4.25 3.35
CA ARG A 161 -13.36 -4.60 4.70
C ARG A 161 -14.89 -4.73 4.76
N ARG A 162 -15.63 -3.75 4.22
CA ARG A 162 -17.11 -3.79 4.17
C ARG A 162 -17.65 -4.97 3.38
N SER A 163 -17.09 -5.25 2.19
CA SER A 163 -17.51 -6.41 1.38
C SER A 163 -17.31 -7.73 2.14
N ARG A 164 -16.13 -7.91 2.77
CA ARG A 164 -15.86 -9.08 3.62
C ARG A 164 -16.88 -9.19 4.76
N ARG A 165 -17.15 -8.08 5.45
CA ARG A 165 -18.16 -8.02 6.52
C ARG A 165 -19.55 -8.46 6.02
N ILE A 166 -20.01 -7.93 4.88
CA ILE A 166 -21.34 -8.28 4.34
C ILE A 166 -21.45 -9.77 4.04
N VAL A 167 -20.42 -10.38 3.43
CA VAL A 167 -20.40 -11.80 3.12
C VAL A 167 -20.47 -12.64 4.40
N LYS A 168 -19.59 -12.35 5.37
CA LYS A 168 -19.56 -13.06 6.66
C LYS A 168 -20.86 -12.89 7.46
N ALA A 169 -21.40 -11.67 7.52
CA ALA A 169 -22.67 -11.40 8.20
C ALA A 169 -23.83 -12.16 7.55
N ARG A 170 -23.86 -12.25 6.21
CA ARG A 170 -24.86 -13.04 5.49
C ARG A 170 -24.74 -14.53 5.81
N GLU A 171 -23.53 -15.05 5.90
CA GLU A 171 -23.27 -16.45 6.30
C GLU A 171 -23.76 -16.71 7.73
N ILE A 172 -23.38 -15.86 8.69
CA ILE A 172 -23.84 -15.93 10.09
C ILE A 172 -25.38 -15.88 10.18
N HIS A 173 -26.01 -14.94 9.48
CA HIS A 173 -27.47 -14.85 9.45
C HIS A 173 -28.10 -16.09 8.80
N GLY A 174 -27.48 -16.64 7.75
CA GLY A 174 -27.94 -17.89 7.12
C GLY A 174 -27.91 -19.06 8.11
N LEU A 175 -26.85 -19.17 8.91
CA LEU A 175 -26.68 -20.22 9.92
C LEU A 175 -27.70 -20.08 11.07
N ALA A 176 -28.11 -18.86 11.42
CA ALA A 176 -29.13 -18.62 12.44
C ALA A 176 -30.51 -19.23 12.12
N PHE A 177 -30.82 -19.43 10.83
CA PHE A 177 -32.10 -20.02 10.38
C PHE A 177 -32.00 -21.52 10.06
N GLN A 178 -30.80 -22.10 10.09
CA GLN A 178 -30.59 -23.52 9.85
C GLN A 178 -30.64 -24.32 11.16
N SER A 179 -30.86 -25.63 11.07
CA SER A 179 -30.68 -26.51 12.24
C SER A 179 -29.21 -26.48 12.70
N LEU A 180 -29.01 -26.31 14.00
CA LEU A 180 -27.69 -26.31 14.63
C LEU A 180 -27.04 -27.70 14.52
N SER A 181 -26.13 -27.87 13.55
CA SER A 181 -25.23 -29.01 13.41
C SER A 181 -23.83 -28.67 13.96
N ILE A 182 -23.00 -29.69 14.22
CA ILE A 182 -21.61 -29.48 14.68
C ILE A 182 -20.82 -28.67 13.64
N GLU A 183 -21.03 -28.97 12.35
CA GLU A 183 -20.43 -28.23 11.24
C GLU A 183 -20.83 -26.75 11.24
N ASN A 184 -22.14 -26.46 11.36
CA ASN A 184 -22.63 -25.08 11.42
C ASN A 184 -22.12 -24.34 12.67
N ALA A 185 -21.97 -25.05 13.80
CA ALA A 185 -21.38 -24.50 14.99
C ALA A 185 -19.89 -24.15 14.78
N ALA A 186 -19.11 -25.01 14.12
CA ALA A 186 -17.70 -24.75 13.82
C ALA A 186 -17.55 -23.48 12.96
N ILE A 187 -18.42 -23.30 11.97
CA ILE A 187 -18.46 -22.06 11.17
C ILE A 187 -18.74 -20.85 12.07
N LEU A 188 -19.78 -20.90 12.90
CA LEU A 188 -20.13 -19.79 13.80
C LEU A 188 -19.01 -19.45 14.80
N PHE A 189 -18.37 -20.46 15.39
CA PHE A 189 -17.31 -20.28 16.39
C PHE A 189 -16.05 -19.70 15.77
N SER A 190 -15.73 -20.04 14.52
CA SER A 190 -14.62 -19.45 13.77
C SER A 190 -14.72 -17.92 13.64
N TYR A 191 -15.94 -17.37 13.69
CA TYR A 191 -16.19 -15.92 13.66
C TYR A 191 -16.07 -15.23 15.02
N LEU A 192 -15.93 -15.96 16.13
CA LEU A 192 -15.70 -15.34 17.45
C LEU A 192 -14.31 -14.71 17.56
N ILE A 193 -13.33 -15.15 16.76
CA ILE A 193 -11.99 -14.56 16.66
C ILE A 193 -11.81 -13.67 15.42
N ASP A 194 -12.90 -13.30 14.74
CA ASP A 194 -12.81 -12.40 13.58
C ASP A 194 -12.19 -11.05 13.97
N GLU A 195 -11.35 -10.48 13.12
CA GLU A 195 -10.77 -9.14 13.33
C GLU A 195 -11.87 -8.07 13.45
N ASP A 196 -13.00 -8.25 12.77
CA ASP A 196 -14.09 -7.28 12.73
C ASP A 196 -15.04 -7.43 13.94
N PRO A 197 -15.13 -6.43 14.83
CA PRO A 197 -15.96 -6.52 16.03
C PRO A 197 -17.46 -6.67 15.71
N GLN A 198 -17.93 -6.18 14.56
CA GLN A 198 -19.34 -6.35 14.17
C GLN A 198 -19.64 -7.80 13.78
N ILE A 199 -18.67 -8.50 13.19
CA ILE A 199 -18.79 -9.92 12.86
C ILE A 199 -18.77 -10.77 14.13
N ARG A 200 -17.84 -10.49 15.05
CA ARG A 200 -17.81 -11.15 16.37
C ARG A 200 -19.14 -11.00 17.10
N GLN A 201 -19.70 -9.78 17.12
CA GLN A 201 -20.99 -9.52 17.76
C GLN A 201 -22.14 -10.25 17.06
N ALA A 202 -22.16 -10.28 15.73
CA ALA A 202 -23.17 -11.02 14.97
C ALA A 202 -23.12 -12.52 15.29
N ALA A 203 -21.92 -13.11 15.33
CA ALA A 203 -21.73 -14.51 15.71
C ALA A 203 -22.17 -14.77 17.17
N ALA A 204 -21.76 -13.90 18.10
CA ALA A 204 -22.16 -13.98 19.51
C ALA A 204 -23.69 -13.95 19.69
N ASN A 205 -24.40 -13.12 18.92
CA ASN A 205 -25.87 -13.04 18.97
C ASN A 205 -26.55 -14.32 18.48
N VAL A 206 -25.93 -15.09 17.58
CA VAL A 206 -26.46 -16.40 17.15
C VAL A 206 -26.10 -17.47 18.17
N ILE A 207 -24.89 -17.43 18.72
CA ILE A 207 -24.42 -18.37 19.74
C ILE A 207 -25.23 -18.24 21.03
N SER A 208 -25.64 -17.04 21.42
CA SER A 208 -26.50 -16.83 22.60
C SER A 208 -27.87 -17.52 22.50
N MET A 209 -28.32 -17.86 21.29
CA MET A 209 -29.57 -18.59 21.07
C MET A 209 -29.38 -20.12 21.16
N MET A 210 -28.15 -20.62 21.28
CA MET A 210 -27.88 -22.06 21.38
C MET A 210 -28.34 -22.61 22.74
N SER A 211 -28.80 -23.86 22.73
CA SER A 211 -29.14 -24.56 23.97
C SER A 211 -27.88 -25.03 24.71
N ILE A 212 -27.89 -25.01 26.05
CA ILE A 212 -26.79 -25.49 26.91
C ILE A 212 -26.39 -26.93 26.55
N LYS A 213 -27.36 -27.84 26.36
CA LYS A 213 -27.10 -29.24 25.98
C LYS A 213 -26.33 -29.36 24.67
N PHE A 214 -26.59 -28.48 23.71
CA PHE A 214 -25.87 -28.47 22.44
C PHE A 214 -24.45 -27.90 22.62
N LEU A 215 -24.27 -26.90 23.46
CA LEU A 215 -22.94 -26.39 23.81
C LEU A 215 -22.09 -27.46 24.51
N GLN A 216 -22.64 -28.20 25.48
CA GLN A 216 -21.97 -29.34 26.11
C GLN A 216 -21.54 -30.38 25.09
N LYS A 217 -22.41 -30.68 24.11
CA LYS A 217 -22.09 -31.57 22.99
C LYS A 217 -20.92 -31.04 22.15
N ILE A 218 -20.87 -29.72 21.88
CA ILE A 218 -19.75 -29.08 21.17
C ILE A 218 -18.46 -29.22 21.97
N ILE A 219 -18.48 -28.88 23.27
CA ILE A 219 -17.31 -28.94 24.17
C ILE A 219 -16.68 -30.34 24.17
N LYS A 220 -17.50 -31.39 24.21
CA LYS A 220 -17.02 -32.77 24.28
C LYS A 220 -16.63 -33.38 22.92
N SER A 221 -16.95 -32.70 21.82
CA SER A 221 -16.79 -33.26 20.47
C SER A 221 -15.37 -33.13 19.93
N ASP A 222 -14.77 -34.26 19.55
CA ASP A 222 -13.50 -34.28 18.80
C ASP A 222 -13.70 -33.79 17.35
N GLU A 223 -14.81 -34.20 16.73
CA GLU A 223 -15.19 -33.77 15.37
C GLU A 223 -15.27 -32.24 15.25
N PHE A 224 -15.74 -31.55 16.31
CA PHE A 224 -15.81 -30.10 16.32
C PHE A 224 -14.42 -29.45 16.24
N ALA A 225 -13.45 -29.96 17.02
CA ALA A 225 -12.08 -29.44 17.00
C ALA A 225 -11.42 -29.67 15.64
N ASP A 226 -11.63 -30.83 15.03
CA ASP A 226 -11.09 -31.14 13.70
C ASP A 226 -11.69 -30.21 12.63
N LEU A 227 -13.00 -29.96 12.68
CA LEU A 227 -13.67 -29.03 11.77
C LEU A 227 -13.20 -27.58 11.94
N MET A 228 -12.96 -27.14 13.18
CA MET A 228 -12.36 -25.84 13.47
C MET A 228 -10.96 -25.73 12.86
N ARG A 229 -10.10 -26.75 13.04
CA ARG A 229 -8.75 -26.80 12.44
C ARG A 229 -8.79 -26.83 10.91
N GLN A 230 -9.73 -27.55 10.31
CA GLN A 230 -9.89 -27.55 8.84
C GLN A 230 -10.32 -26.19 8.30
N ARG A 231 -11.20 -25.48 9.02
CA ARG A 231 -11.68 -24.14 8.65
C ARG A 231 -10.62 -23.07 8.86
N GLN A 232 -9.82 -23.20 9.92
CA GLN A 232 -8.75 -22.28 10.28
C GLN A 232 -7.47 -23.10 10.55
N PRO A 233 -6.70 -23.45 9.51
CA PRO A 233 -5.47 -24.24 9.66
C PRO A 233 -4.41 -23.60 10.56
N THR A 234 -4.46 -22.26 10.69
CA THR A 234 -3.58 -21.47 11.54
C THR A 234 -4.11 -21.31 12.97
N LEU A 235 -5.27 -21.90 13.30
CA LEU A 235 -5.87 -21.84 14.63
C LEU A 235 -4.94 -22.53 15.62
N LEU A 236 -4.54 -21.81 16.66
CA LEU A 236 -3.75 -22.36 17.74
C LEU A 236 -4.65 -22.94 18.84
N GLY A 237 -4.10 -23.87 19.62
CA GLY A 237 -4.78 -24.55 20.71
C GLY A 237 -5.35 -23.62 21.77
N ASN A 238 -4.59 -22.58 22.15
CA ASN A 238 -5.06 -21.56 23.08
C ASN A 238 -6.24 -20.76 22.52
N GLU A 239 -6.21 -20.41 21.24
CA GLU A 239 -7.29 -19.66 20.58
C GLU A 239 -8.56 -20.50 20.53
N PHE A 240 -8.43 -21.80 20.27
CA PHE A 240 -9.55 -22.74 20.35
C PHE A 240 -10.21 -22.71 21.73
N PHE A 241 -9.42 -22.77 22.82
CA PHE A 241 -10.00 -22.71 24.17
C PHE A 241 -10.58 -21.34 24.53
N ASP A 242 -9.96 -20.24 24.09
CA ASP A 242 -10.47 -18.89 24.29
C ASP A 242 -11.83 -18.68 23.57
N ILE A 243 -11.99 -19.23 22.36
CA ILE A 243 -13.26 -19.27 21.63
C ILE A 243 -14.33 -20.01 22.45
N MET A 244 -13.97 -21.19 22.98
CA MET A 244 -14.90 -22.03 23.73
C MET A 244 -15.34 -21.37 25.04
N GLN A 245 -14.41 -20.77 25.78
CA GLN A 245 -14.71 -19.99 26.99
C GLN A 245 -15.57 -18.78 26.67
N SER A 246 -15.29 -18.08 25.56
CA SER A 246 -16.10 -16.95 25.10
C SER A 246 -17.53 -17.38 24.80
N ALA A 247 -17.72 -18.53 24.14
CA ALA A 247 -19.05 -19.07 23.85
C ALA A 247 -19.84 -19.43 25.11
N VAL A 248 -19.20 -20.05 26.11
CA VAL A 248 -19.81 -20.33 27.44
C VAL A 248 -20.27 -19.02 28.08
N LYS A 249 -19.40 -18.02 28.16
CA LYS A 249 -19.73 -16.71 28.74
C LYS A 249 -20.89 -16.01 28.01
N ILE A 250 -20.92 -16.05 26.68
CA ILE A 250 -21.99 -15.46 25.86
C ILE A 250 -23.34 -16.11 26.20
N ILE A 251 -23.38 -17.44 26.31
CA ILE A 251 -24.62 -18.18 26.60
C ILE A 251 -25.11 -17.88 28.01
N LEU A 252 -24.24 -17.94 29.02
CA LEU A 252 -24.59 -17.61 30.41
C LEU A 252 -25.14 -16.18 30.54
N THR A 253 -24.43 -15.18 30.01
CA THR A 253 -24.85 -13.77 30.03
C THR A 253 -26.23 -13.57 29.36
N SER A 254 -26.52 -14.31 28.31
CA SER A 254 -27.81 -14.20 27.62
C SER A 254 -28.98 -14.77 28.41
N LYS A 255 -28.73 -15.71 29.34
CA LYS A 255 -29.76 -16.33 30.18
C LYS A 255 -30.09 -15.48 31.39
N ASP A 256 -29.09 -14.90 32.05
CA ASP A 256 -29.28 -13.94 33.14
C ASP A 256 -30.22 -12.79 32.72
N THR A 257 -29.95 -12.16 31.56
CA THR A 257 -30.77 -11.06 31.04
C THR A 257 -32.24 -11.43 30.75
N SER A 258 -32.54 -12.72 30.60
CA SER A 258 -33.91 -13.19 30.34
C SER A 258 -34.75 -13.36 31.61
N LYS A 259 -34.18 -13.21 32.82
CA LYS A 259 -34.83 -13.46 34.13
C LYS A 259 -35.53 -14.82 34.23
N MET A 260 -35.11 -15.80 33.43
CA MET A 260 -35.78 -17.09 33.34
C MET A 260 -35.22 -18.15 34.29
N MET A 261 -34.17 -17.84 35.04
CA MET A 261 -33.44 -18.79 35.88
C MET A 261 -33.29 -18.27 37.31
N GLU A 262 -33.35 -19.18 38.27
CA GLU A 262 -32.98 -18.92 39.66
C GLU A 262 -31.45 -18.90 39.76
N GLU A 263 -30.91 -18.04 40.64
CA GLU A 263 -29.46 -17.83 40.79
C GLU A 263 -28.69 -19.13 41.09
N GLU A 264 -29.32 -20.07 41.82
CA GLU A 264 -28.75 -21.39 42.11
C GLU A 264 -28.59 -22.27 40.85
N GLU A 265 -29.55 -22.22 39.92
CA GLU A 265 -29.52 -23.02 38.67
C GLU A 265 -28.46 -22.49 37.70
N GLU A 266 -28.26 -21.17 37.67
CA GLU A 266 -27.20 -20.54 36.87
C GLU A 266 -25.80 -20.94 37.35
N ILE A 267 -25.58 -20.93 38.67
CA ILE A 267 -24.31 -21.36 39.29
C ILE A 267 -24.02 -22.83 38.97
N GLU A 268 -25.03 -23.70 39.03
CA GLU A 268 -24.88 -25.13 38.70
C GLU A 268 -24.50 -25.34 37.22
N ILE A 269 -25.17 -24.64 36.30
CA ILE A 269 -24.86 -24.72 34.86
C ILE A 269 -23.48 -24.17 34.53
N GLU A 270 -23.07 -23.05 35.15
CA GLU A 270 -21.73 -22.51 34.98
C GLU A 270 -20.67 -23.49 35.48
N ALA A 271 -20.88 -24.11 36.64
CA ALA A 271 -19.99 -25.14 37.18
C ALA A 271 -19.88 -26.35 36.24
N ASP A 272 -21.00 -26.85 35.71
CA ASP A 272 -21.04 -27.98 34.78
C ASP A 272 -20.30 -27.67 33.47
N LEU A 273 -20.56 -26.50 32.87
CA LEU A 273 -19.88 -26.10 31.62
C LEU A 273 -18.38 -25.89 31.83
N THR A 274 -17.99 -25.37 32.99
CA THR A 274 -16.59 -25.19 33.36
C THR A 274 -15.89 -26.54 33.57
N ALA A 275 -16.55 -27.48 34.23
CA ALA A 275 -16.06 -28.85 34.38
C ALA A 275 -15.88 -29.54 33.02
N ASP A 276 -16.87 -29.42 32.13
CA ASP A 276 -16.80 -29.96 30.76
C ASP A 276 -15.64 -29.36 29.95
N LEU A 277 -15.38 -28.05 30.09
CA LEU A 277 -14.24 -27.40 29.44
C LEU A 277 -12.90 -27.90 29.99
N ASN A 278 -12.79 -28.08 31.30
CA ASN A 278 -11.56 -28.58 31.92
C ASN A 278 -11.30 -30.05 31.54
N GLU A 279 -12.33 -30.89 31.51
CA GLU A 279 -12.23 -32.25 30.98
C GLU A 279 -11.75 -32.25 29.53
N ARG A 280 -12.27 -31.33 28.70
CA ARG A 280 -11.85 -31.18 27.31
C ARG A 280 -10.38 -30.76 27.19
N LYS A 281 -9.91 -29.82 28.03
CA LYS A 281 -8.51 -29.39 28.08
C LYS A 281 -7.58 -30.57 28.36
N LEU A 282 -7.86 -31.34 29.42
CA LEU A 282 -7.09 -32.52 29.80
C LEU A 282 -7.05 -33.56 28.68
N LYS A 283 -8.22 -33.89 28.10
CA LYS A 283 -8.29 -34.84 26.97
C LYS A 283 -7.48 -34.37 25.77
N THR A 284 -7.47 -33.06 25.49
CA THR A 284 -6.71 -32.50 24.36
C THR A 284 -5.21 -32.53 24.66
N LEU A 285 -4.81 -32.19 25.89
CA LEU A 285 -3.42 -32.28 26.35
C LEU A 285 -2.87 -33.72 26.28
N GLU A 286 -3.68 -34.71 26.66
CA GLU A 286 -3.30 -36.12 26.54
C GLU A 286 -3.07 -36.54 25.08
N LYS A 287 -3.94 -36.09 24.16
CA LYS A 287 -3.75 -36.32 22.72
C LYS A 287 -2.53 -35.61 22.14
N SER A 288 -2.13 -34.47 22.70
CA SER A 288 -0.91 -33.77 22.29
C SER A 288 0.36 -34.58 22.54
N LYS A 289 0.32 -35.66 23.33
CA LYS A 289 1.46 -36.58 23.51
C LYS A 289 1.83 -37.33 22.23
N ASP A 290 0.86 -37.56 21.34
CA ASP A 290 1.09 -38.30 20.10
C ASP A 290 1.93 -37.50 19.10
N ASP A 291 1.79 -36.17 19.11
CA ASP A 291 2.58 -35.25 18.29
C ASP A 291 2.72 -33.88 18.99
N PRO A 292 3.69 -33.72 19.91
CA PRO A 292 3.89 -32.46 20.62
C PRO A 292 4.48 -31.35 19.72
N SER A 293 4.94 -31.70 18.51
CA SER A 293 5.54 -30.76 17.56
C SER A 293 4.53 -30.04 16.67
N ASP A 294 3.33 -30.61 16.51
CA ASP A 294 2.21 -29.95 15.85
C ASP A 294 1.88 -28.62 16.56
N PHE A 295 1.77 -27.52 15.80
CA PHE A 295 1.67 -26.17 16.39
C PHE A 295 0.40 -25.95 17.20
N PHE A 296 -0.70 -26.63 16.84
CA PHE A 296 -1.91 -26.62 17.66
C PHE A 296 -1.63 -27.32 19.00
N ASN A 297 -1.02 -28.50 18.98
CA ASN A 297 -0.67 -29.23 20.19
C ASN A 297 0.34 -28.48 21.06
N LEU A 298 1.38 -27.89 20.47
CA LEU A 298 2.40 -27.11 21.17
C LEU A 298 1.78 -25.90 21.90
N SER A 299 0.88 -25.19 21.24
CA SER A 299 0.17 -24.06 21.87
C SER A 299 -0.84 -24.51 22.93
N VAL A 300 -1.47 -25.69 22.81
CA VAL A 300 -2.23 -26.31 23.91
C VAL A 300 -1.30 -26.55 25.10
N ILE A 301 -0.16 -27.21 24.91
CA ILE A 301 0.77 -27.55 26.00
C ILE A 301 1.24 -26.28 26.72
N VAL A 302 1.63 -25.25 25.96
CA VAL A 302 2.04 -23.95 26.54
C VAL A 302 0.88 -23.28 27.28
N TYR A 303 -0.35 -23.34 26.76
CA TYR A 303 -1.51 -22.82 27.46
C TYR A 303 -1.73 -23.52 28.80
N MET A 304 -1.54 -24.84 28.85
CA MET A 304 -1.68 -25.63 30.08
C MET A 304 -0.58 -25.31 31.11
N HIS A 305 0.64 -24.99 30.66
CA HIS A 305 1.70 -24.47 31.53
C HIS A 305 1.37 -23.12 32.20
N LEU A 306 0.43 -22.36 31.62
CA LEU A 306 0.01 -21.06 32.17
C LEU A 306 -1.16 -21.19 33.15
N GLU A 307 -1.80 -22.36 33.25
CA GLU A 307 -2.91 -22.54 34.18
C GLU A 307 -2.41 -22.59 35.63
N ASN A 308 -3.24 -22.09 36.55
CA ASN A 308 -2.93 -22.09 37.99
C ASN A 308 -3.15 -23.47 38.64
N ASP A 309 -3.61 -24.47 37.89
CA ASP A 309 -3.84 -25.82 38.38
C ASP A 309 -2.55 -26.64 38.30
N GLU A 310 -2.00 -26.99 39.46
CA GLU A 310 -0.76 -27.75 39.60
C GLU A 310 -0.83 -29.11 38.90
N ALA A 311 -1.99 -29.80 38.95
CA ALA A 311 -2.15 -31.10 38.31
C ALA A 311 -2.14 -31.01 36.78
N VAL A 312 -2.73 -29.95 36.22
CA VAL A 312 -2.70 -29.68 34.76
C VAL A 312 -1.28 -29.33 34.32
N SER A 313 -0.58 -28.52 35.12
CA SER A 313 0.81 -28.12 34.86
C SER A 313 1.75 -29.34 34.88
N ASP A 314 1.59 -30.24 35.85
CA ASP A 314 2.38 -31.47 35.94
C ASP A 314 2.20 -32.37 34.70
N ILE A 315 0.96 -32.55 34.24
CA ILE A 315 0.69 -33.32 33.01
C ILE A 315 1.30 -32.61 31.79
N ALA A 316 1.23 -31.28 31.72
CA ALA A 316 1.82 -30.52 30.62
C ALA A 316 3.35 -30.65 30.60
N GLN A 317 3.97 -30.63 31.78
CA GLN A 317 5.40 -30.83 31.97
C GLN A 317 5.84 -32.25 31.58
N ASP A 318 5.00 -33.27 31.84
CA ASP A 318 5.21 -34.65 31.40
C ASP A 318 5.07 -34.82 29.87
N VAL A 319 4.26 -34.00 29.21
CA VAL A 319 4.08 -34.02 27.75
C VAL A 319 5.26 -33.37 27.04
N LEU A 320 5.58 -32.14 27.43
CA LEU A 320 6.70 -31.39 26.87
C LEU A 320 7.17 -30.35 27.89
N SER A 321 8.45 -30.43 28.27
CA SER A 321 9.01 -29.52 29.25
C SER A 321 9.13 -28.10 28.68
N LEU A 322 9.11 -27.10 29.57
CA LEU A 322 9.37 -25.71 29.17
C LEU A 322 10.73 -25.51 28.51
N ASP A 323 11.74 -26.32 28.89
CA ASP A 323 13.05 -26.29 28.25
C ASP A 323 12.97 -26.78 26.80
N ASP A 324 12.29 -27.90 26.55
CA ASP A 324 12.08 -28.43 25.20
C ASP A 324 11.26 -27.45 24.34
N ILE A 325 10.25 -26.80 24.93
CA ILE A 325 9.49 -25.73 24.26
C ILE A 325 10.42 -24.61 23.84
N PHE A 326 11.30 -24.12 24.71
CA PHE A 326 12.23 -23.05 24.38
C PHE A 326 13.25 -23.47 23.31
N ASP A 327 13.68 -24.73 23.31
CA ASP A 327 14.58 -25.27 22.31
C ASP A 327 13.89 -25.34 20.95
N LEU A 328 12.63 -25.81 20.89
CA LEU A 328 11.81 -25.77 19.67
C LEU A 328 11.60 -24.34 19.16
N LEU A 329 11.30 -23.38 20.04
CA LEU A 329 11.09 -21.98 19.66
C LEU A 329 12.37 -21.29 19.17
N SER A 330 13.53 -21.81 19.58
CA SER A 330 14.84 -21.32 19.16
C SER A 330 15.35 -22.01 17.89
N ASP A 331 14.72 -23.13 17.50
CA ASP A 331 15.02 -23.85 16.26
C ASP A 331 14.54 -23.04 15.05
N ASP A 332 15.39 -22.96 14.03
CA ASP A 332 15.12 -22.21 12.80
C ASP A 332 14.00 -22.84 11.95
N SER A 333 13.70 -24.12 12.16
CA SER A 333 12.60 -24.81 11.48
C SER A 333 11.21 -24.40 11.98
N THR A 334 11.08 -23.84 13.20
CA THR A 334 9.78 -23.44 13.75
C THR A 334 9.26 -22.16 13.05
N PRO A 335 8.04 -22.18 12.49
CA PRO A 335 7.48 -21.02 11.82
C PRO A 335 7.39 -19.82 12.77
N ARG A 336 7.90 -18.69 12.31
CA ARG A 336 8.04 -17.50 13.14
C ARG A 336 6.73 -17.01 13.76
N HIS A 337 5.60 -17.10 13.03
CA HIS A 337 4.30 -16.66 13.55
C HIS A 337 3.85 -17.50 14.76
N VAL A 338 4.17 -18.80 14.76
CA VAL A 338 3.96 -19.71 15.89
C VAL A 338 4.88 -19.31 17.03
N SER A 339 6.19 -19.16 16.76
CA SER A 339 7.16 -18.78 17.79
C SER A 339 6.80 -17.45 18.47
N VAL A 340 6.41 -16.44 17.70
CA VAL A 340 6.00 -15.14 18.25
C VAL A 340 4.75 -15.26 19.11
N THR A 341 3.78 -16.08 18.71
CA THR A 341 2.55 -16.25 19.48
C THR A 341 2.81 -16.99 20.78
N ILE A 342 3.55 -18.09 20.73
CA ILE A 342 3.93 -18.87 21.91
C ILE A 342 4.81 -18.05 22.86
N LEU A 343 5.80 -17.30 22.36
CA LEU A 343 6.62 -16.43 23.19
C LEU A 343 5.77 -15.36 23.91
N LYS A 344 4.77 -14.77 23.24
CA LYS A 344 3.81 -13.84 23.88
C LYS A 344 2.97 -14.51 24.96
N MET A 345 2.67 -15.80 24.83
CA MET A 345 1.99 -16.57 25.87
C MET A 345 2.94 -16.78 27.07
N LEU A 346 4.18 -17.22 26.82
CA LEU A 346 5.20 -17.43 27.86
C LEU A 346 5.62 -16.13 28.57
N GLU A 347 5.54 -14.98 27.90
CA GLU A 347 5.70 -13.65 28.52
C GLU A 347 4.66 -13.38 29.64
N ARG A 348 3.54 -14.10 29.66
CA ARG A 348 2.49 -14.00 30.70
C ARG A 348 2.62 -15.07 31.80
N HIS A 349 3.61 -15.96 31.72
CA HIS A 349 3.79 -17.04 32.69
C HIS A 349 3.96 -16.51 34.11
N PRO A 350 3.37 -17.11 35.15
CA PRO A 350 3.56 -16.66 36.54
C PRO A 350 5.04 -16.63 37.02
N ASN A 351 5.93 -17.37 36.36
CA ASN A 351 7.34 -17.45 36.72
C ASN A 351 8.16 -16.41 35.94
N LYS A 352 8.77 -15.47 36.66
CA LYS A 352 9.60 -14.40 36.09
C LYS A 352 10.82 -14.89 35.29
N GLN A 353 11.37 -16.06 35.63
CA GLN A 353 12.51 -16.63 34.89
C GLN A 353 12.08 -17.07 33.48
N ILE A 354 10.89 -17.67 33.36
CA ILE A 354 10.31 -18.06 32.06
C ILE A 354 10.00 -16.82 31.23
N GLN A 355 9.41 -15.79 31.84
CA GLN A 355 9.19 -14.50 31.16
C GLN A 355 10.50 -13.91 30.63
N ALA A 356 11.56 -13.91 31.44
CA ALA A 356 12.86 -13.39 31.04
C ALA A 356 13.48 -14.19 29.87
N ARG A 357 13.38 -15.53 29.91
CA ARG A 357 13.89 -16.40 28.82
C ARG A 357 13.09 -16.22 27.52
N ALA A 358 11.77 -16.08 27.61
CA ALA A 358 10.93 -15.77 26.44
C ALA A 358 11.34 -14.43 25.79
N GLN A 359 11.58 -13.39 26.60
CA GLN A 359 12.09 -12.11 26.13
C GLN A 359 13.49 -12.24 25.50
N GLU A 360 14.38 -13.02 26.09
CA GLU A 360 15.73 -13.26 25.56
C GLU A 360 15.69 -13.89 24.17
N ILE A 361 14.90 -14.95 23.97
CA ILE A 361 14.74 -15.61 22.66
C ILE A 361 14.17 -14.63 21.63
N ARG A 362 13.17 -13.83 22.02
CA ARG A 362 12.60 -12.81 21.14
C ARG A 362 13.63 -11.75 20.72
N ILE A 363 14.47 -11.30 21.65
CA ILE A 363 15.56 -10.35 21.36
C ILE A 363 16.58 -10.99 20.42
N LYS A 364 17.03 -12.23 20.69
CA LYS A 364 17.96 -12.97 19.82
C LYS A 364 17.40 -13.15 18.41
N GLY A 365 16.12 -13.48 18.27
CA GLY A 365 15.44 -13.55 16.96
C GLY A 365 15.43 -12.21 16.22
N ALA A 366 15.22 -11.09 16.93
CA ALA A 366 15.31 -9.76 16.36
C ALA A 366 16.75 -9.38 15.97
N GLU A 367 17.75 -9.72 16.79
CA GLU A 367 19.17 -9.49 16.50
C GLU A 367 19.64 -10.28 15.27
N LYS A 368 19.24 -11.56 15.14
CA LYS A 368 19.53 -12.38 13.96
C LYS A 368 18.95 -11.77 12.69
N LEU A 369 17.71 -11.28 12.75
CA LEU A 369 17.09 -10.58 11.62
C LEU A 369 17.86 -9.30 11.25
N ASN A 370 18.20 -8.47 12.24
CA ASN A 370 18.97 -7.25 12.02
C ASN A 370 20.36 -7.55 11.43
N LYS A 371 21.00 -8.63 11.87
CA LYS A 371 22.27 -9.08 11.31
C LYS A 371 22.14 -9.47 9.84
N LYS A 372 21.13 -10.28 9.47
CA LYS A 372 20.83 -10.61 8.06
C LYS A 372 20.56 -9.36 7.22
N MET A 373 19.79 -8.40 7.75
CA MET A 373 19.54 -7.11 7.07
C MET A 373 20.84 -6.32 6.82
N LYS A 374 21.76 -6.31 7.79
CA LYS A 374 23.07 -5.66 7.65
C LYS A 374 23.99 -6.37 6.67
N GLU A 375 23.95 -7.70 6.62
CA GLU A 375 24.71 -8.50 5.65
C GLU A 375 24.31 -8.18 4.21
N ILE A 376 23.03 -7.90 3.97
CA ILE A 376 22.53 -7.46 2.65
C ILE A 376 23.03 -6.08 2.28
N GLU A 377 23.01 -5.14 3.24
CA GLU A 377 23.58 -3.81 3.01
C GLU A 377 25.07 -3.90 2.63
N VAL A 378 25.84 -4.70 3.37
CA VAL A 378 27.27 -4.94 3.09
C VAL A 378 27.46 -5.60 1.71
N SER A 379 26.63 -6.57 1.36
CA SER A 379 26.71 -7.27 0.08
C SER A 379 26.45 -6.34 -1.10
N ILE A 380 25.41 -5.51 -1.02
CA ILE A 380 25.09 -4.51 -2.06
C ILE A 380 26.23 -3.50 -2.21
N ASN A 381 26.79 -3.02 -1.11
CA ASN A 381 27.94 -2.10 -1.15
C ASN A 381 29.14 -2.74 -1.83
N ALA A 382 29.47 -3.99 -1.47
CA ALA A 382 30.57 -4.73 -2.07
C ALA A 382 30.36 -4.95 -3.58
N TYR A 383 29.16 -5.34 -4.01
CA TYR A 383 28.85 -5.50 -5.42
C TYR A 383 29.02 -4.18 -6.20
N PHE A 384 28.46 -3.07 -5.70
CA PHE A 384 28.63 -1.78 -6.38
C PHE A 384 30.10 -1.36 -6.45
N ASP A 385 30.88 -1.54 -5.38
CA ASP A 385 32.29 -1.19 -5.39
C ASP A 385 33.06 -2.00 -6.45
N VAL A 386 32.77 -3.29 -6.60
CA VAL A 386 33.37 -4.13 -7.66
C VAL A 386 32.92 -3.67 -9.04
N ILE A 387 31.62 -3.47 -9.28
CA ILE A 387 31.08 -3.01 -10.57
C ILE A 387 31.76 -1.70 -11.02
N PHE A 388 31.86 -0.71 -10.12
CA PHE A 388 32.47 0.58 -10.45
C PHE A 388 33.98 0.52 -10.61
N GLN A 389 34.66 -0.39 -9.90
CA GLN A 389 36.09 -0.64 -10.11
C GLN A 389 36.36 -1.26 -11.48
N SER A 390 35.62 -2.30 -11.87
CA SER A 390 35.76 -2.96 -13.17
C SER A 390 35.55 -1.99 -14.33
N LEU A 391 34.60 -1.07 -14.20
CA LEU A 391 34.30 -0.08 -15.24
C LEU A 391 35.20 1.17 -15.23
N ASN A 392 36.31 1.16 -14.48
CA ASN A 392 37.23 2.30 -14.34
C ASN A 392 36.53 3.60 -13.93
N TYR A 393 35.47 3.51 -13.12
CA TYR A 393 34.64 4.66 -12.76
C TYR A 393 35.42 5.75 -12.01
N SER A 394 36.41 5.36 -11.20
CA SER A 394 37.29 6.32 -10.51
C SER A 394 38.08 7.19 -11.50
N LYS A 395 38.62 6.58 -12.57
CA LYS A 395 39.31 7.31 -13.63
C LYS A 395 38.35 8.22 -14.36
N ILE A 396 37.18 7.72 -14.75
CA ILE A 396 36.13 8.51 -15.41
C ILE A 396 35.76 9.74 -14.56
N ASN A 397 35.56 9.56 -13.25
CA ASN A 397 35.18 10.64 -12.37
C ASN A 397 36.29 11.69 -12.23
N ASN A 398 37.56 11.27 -12.17
CA ASN A 398 38.70 12.18 -12.15
C ASN A 398 38.78 13.04 -13.43
N GLU A 399 38.54 12.43 -14.60
CA GLU A 399 38.54 13.15 -15.89
C GLU A 399 37.36 14.13 -15.98
N LYS A 400 36.16 13.72 -15.53
CA LYS A 400 34.97 14.60 -15.45
C LYS A 400 35.22 15.78 -14.50
N GLU A 401 35.82 15.53 -13.34
CA GLU A 401 36.15 16.57 -12.37
C GLU A 401 37.20 17.56 -12.91
N ALA A 402 38.24 17.05 -13.59
CA ALA A 402 39.23 17.89 -14.26
C ALA A 402 38.60 18.81 -15.33
N ALA A 403 37.74 18.25 -16.20
CA ALA A 403 37.00 19.03 -17.19
C ALA A 403 36.11 20.11 -16.53
N GLN A 404 35.42 19.75 -15.46
CA GLN A 404 34.54 20.68 -14.73
C GLN A 404 35.32 21.82 -14.08
N ASN A 405 36.46 21.53 -13.45
CA ASN A 405 37.33 22.55 -12.85
C ASN A 405 37.87 23.52 -13.91
N LEU A 406 38.20 23.02 -15.10
CA LEU A 406 38.61 23.87 -16.23
C LEU A 406 37.46 24.73 -16.77
N ARG A 407 36.23 24.22 -16.81
CA ARG A 407 35.04 25.02 -17.18
C ARG A 407 34.80 26.15 -16.19
N ILE A 408 34.95 25.88 -14.88
CA ILE A 408 34.85 26.90 -13.83
C ILE A 408 35.94 27.96 -14.02
N ALA A 409 37.19 27.55 -14.25
CA ALA A 409 38.29 28.47 -14.51
C ALA A 409 38.06 29.33 -15.77
N LEU A 410 37.52 28.72 -16.84
CA LEU A 410 37.16 29.43 -18.07
C LEU A 410 36.10 30.51 -17.82
N ASN A 411 35.08 30.20 -17.00
CA ASN A 411 34.04 31.16 -16.63
C ASN A 411 34.61 32.33 -15.81
N TYR A 412 35.48 32.06 -14.82
CA TYR A 412 36.14 33.11 -14.05
C TYR A 412 37.05 33.98 -14.92
N LEU A 413 37.80 33.38 -15.85
CA LEU A 413 38.63 34.14 -16.79
C LEU A 413 37.77 35.05 -17.68
N GLN A 414 36.62 34.58 -18.14
CA GLN A 414 35.68 35.39 -18.93
C GLN A 414 35.12 36.56 -18.12
N GLN A 415 34.72 36.33 -16.88
CA GLN A 415 34.24 37.38 -15.99
C GLN A 415 35.34 38.41 -15.70
N PHE A 416 36.54 37.95 -15.33
CA PHE A 416 37.67 38.82 -15.03
C PHE A 416 38.08 39.68 -16.23
N ALA A 417 38.08 39.10 -17.44
CA ALA A 417 38.38 39.81 -18.68
C ALA A 417 37.33 40.87 -19.04
N GLN A 418 36.08 40.75 -18.56
CA GLN A 418 35.05 41.76 -18.73
C GLN A 418 35.21 42.93 -17.74
N GLU A 419 35.73 42.66 -16.54
CA GLU A 419 35.83 43.64 -15.46
C GLU A 419 37.14 44.46 -15.49
N SER A 420 38.21 43.92 -16.09
CA SER A 420 39.52 44.56 -16.08
C SER A 420 39.87 45.20 -17.43
N ASN A 421 40.08 46.52 -17.40
CA ASN A 421 40.46 47.34 -18.56
C ASN A 421 41.92 47.17 -18.99
N ASP A 422 42.76 46.54 -18.16
CA ASP A 422 44.21 46.49 -18.32
C ASP A 422 44.73 45.15 -18.87
N LEU A 423 43.85 44.18 -19.15
CA LEU A 423 44.25 42.90 -19.72
C LEU A 423 44.53 42.99 -21.22
N GLU A 424 45.63 42.37 -21.63
CA GLU A 424 45.91 42.13 -23.03
C GLU A 424 44.90 41.11 -23.59
N GLN A 425 43.98 41.58 -24.45
CA GLN A 425 42.91 40.76 -25.05
C GLN A 425 43.44 39.54 -25.82
N SER A 426 44.64 39.65 -26.39
CA SER A 426 45.36 38.54 -27.04
C SER A 426 45.65 37.40 -26.05
N ALA A 427 46.16 37.70 -24.86
CA ALA A 427 46.51 36.73 -23.83
C ALA A 427 45.27 36.03 -23.26
N VAL A 428 44.18 36.79 -23.06
CA VAL A 428 42.88 36.22 -22.66
C VAL A 428 42.38 35.23 -23.71
N THR A 429 42.40 35.63 -24.99
CA THR A 429 41.93 34.78 -26.10
C THR A 429 42.73 33.48 -26.21
N VAL A 430 44.06 33.56 -26.10
CA VAL A 430 44.95 32.39 -26.11
C VAL A 430 44.63 31.47 -24.93
N THR A 431 44.51 32.02 -23.72
CA THR A 431 44.23 31.24 -22.51
C THR A 431 42.86 30.54 -22.59
N GLN A 432 41.83 31.25 -23.09
CA GLN A 432 40.51 30.63 -23.35
C GLN A 432 40.62 29.50 -24.37
N GLY A 433 41.40 29.67 -25.44
CA GLY A 433 41.62 28.63 -26.45
C GLY A 433 42.30 27.38 -25.87
N VAL A 434 43.30 27.57 -25.01
CA VAL A 434 43.99 26.47 -24.30
C VAL A 434 43.03 25.74 -23.37
N LEU A 435 42.25 26.49 -22.55
CA LEU A 435 41.27 25.89 -21.63
C LEU A 435 40.21 25.09 -22.38
N ARG A 436 39.67 25.62 -23.50
CA ARG A 436 38.70 24.89 -24.32
C ARG A 436 39.28 23.58 -24.87
N LYS A 437 40.49 23.62 -25.43
CA LYS A 437 41.16 22.39 -25.93
C LYS A 437 41.42 21.37 -24.81
N ALA A 438 41.78 21.84 -23.61
CA ALA A 438 41.96 20.96 -22.46
C ALA A 438 40.63 20.31 -22.03
N ILE A 439 39.54 21.08 -21.98
CA ILE A 439 38.19 20.55 -21.71
C ILE A 439 37.81 19.51 -22.78
N GLU A 440 37.99 19.83 -24.07
CA GLU A 440 37.71 18.90 -25.18
C GLU A 440 38.51 17.60 -25.06
N HIS A 441 39.77 17.68 -24.62
CA HIS A 441 40.61 16.50 -24.39
C HIS A 441 40.08 15.61 -23.27
N PHE A 442 39.70 16.19 -22.13
CA PHE A 442 39.10 15.44 -21.02
C PHE A 442 37.74 14.84 -21.40
N ASP A 443 36.90 15.59 -22.11
CA ASP A 443 35.61 15.11 -22.61
C ASP A 443 35.78 13.95 -23.61
N HIS A 444 36.80 14.00 -24.48
CA HIS A 444 37.17 12.87 -25.34
C HIS A 444 37.69 11.67 -24.54
N SER A 445 38.56 11.88 -23.54
CA SER A 445 39.04 10.80 -22.66
C SER A 445 37.88 10.09 -21.97
N VAL A 446 36.91 10.85 -21.44
CA VAL A 446 35.68 10.29 -20.87
C VAL A 446 34.91 9.50 -21.93
N THR A 447 34.69 10.05 -23.12
CA THR A 447 33.95 9.38 -24.20
C THR A 447 34.65 8.07 -24.63
N ASP A 448 35.97 8.05 -24.68
CA ASP A 448 36.77 6.87 -25.02
C ASP A 448 36.67 5.79 -23.94
N LEU A 449 36.72 6.17 -22.66
CA LEU A 449 36.54 5.25 -21.52
C LEU A 449 35.12 4.67 -21.52
N TYR A 450 34.11 5.51 -21.72
CA TYR A 450 32.72 5.09 -21.89
C TYR A 450 32.60 4.13 -23.08
N GLY A 451 33.23 4.43 -24.20
CA GLY A 451 33.17 3.62 -25.42
C GLY A 451 34.18 2.46 -25.49
N ASP A 452 34.87 2.06 -24.43
CA ASP A 452 35.80 0.93 -24.53
C ASP A 452 35.02 -0.39 -24.75
N THR A 453 35.28 -1.05 -25.87
CA THR A 453 34.63 -2.28 -26.36
C THR A 453 35.62 -3.44 -26.56
N LYS A 454 36.77 -3.37 -25.87
CA LYS A 454 37.75 -4.47 -25.82
C LYS A 454 37.14 -5.77 -25.30
N LYS A 455 37.77 -6.91 -25.63
CA LYS A 455 37.24 -8.25 -25.32
C LYS A 455 37.12 -8.48 -23.82
N GLU A 456 38.10 -8.00 -23.06
CA GLU A 456 38.18 -8.11 -21.61
C GLU A 456 36.99 -7.42 -20.93
N VAL A 457 36.50 -6.33 -21.51
CA VAL A 457 35.33 -5.58 -21.03
C VAL A 457 34.04 -6.41 -21.15
N PHE A 458 33.93 -7.33 -22.10
CA PHE A 458 32.73 -8.17 -22.23
C PHE A 458 32.62 -9.24 -21.15
N SER A 459 33.73 -9.87 -20.74
CA SER A 459 33.69 -10.79 -19.59
C SER A 459 33.36 -10.05 -18.30
N GLU A 460 33.87 -8.82 -18.15
CA GLU A 460 33.50 -7.96 -17.04
C GLU A 460 32.00 -7.59 -17.06
N ILE A 461 31.42 -7.36 -18.25
CA ILE A 461 29.98 -7.08 -18.42
C ILE A 461 29.12 -8.27 -18.01
N GLU A 462 29.49 -9.51 -18.36
CA GLU A 462 28.79 -10.73 -17.90
C GLU A 462 28.87 -10.87 -16.37
N GLU A 463 30.04 -10.64 -15.76
CA GLU A 463 30.21 -10.65 -14.31
C GLU A 463 29.36 -9.55 -13.63
N ILE A 464 29.35 -8.34 -14.19
CA ILE A 464 28.52 -7.23 -13.71
C ILE A 464 27.03 -7.57 -13.81
N GLN A 465 26.58 -8.23 -14.88
CA GLN A 465 25.19 -8.69 -15.01
C GLN A 465 24.82 -9.65 -13.88
N GLY A 466 25.68 -10.63 -13.58
CA GLY A 466 25.48 -11.54 -12.44
C GLY A 466 25.36 -10.80 -11.11
N MET A 467 26.20 -9.78 -10.88
CA MET A 467 26.12 -8.96 -9.67
C MET A 467 24.84 -8.11 -9.61
N VAL A 468 24.41 -7.51 -10.72
CA VAL A 468 23.17 -6.72 -10.79
C VAL A 468 21.95 -7.61 -10.54
N GLN A 469 21.91 -8.81 -11.12
CA GLN A 469 20.85 -9.78 -10.88
C GLN A 469 20.83 -10.21 -9.41
N HIS A 470 21.99 -10.51 -8.82
CA HIS A 470 22.06 -10.79 -7.38
C HIS A 470 21.53 -9.61 -6.54
N ILE A 471 21.86 -8.35 -6.87
CA ILE A 471 21.30 -7.18 -6.17
C ILE A 471 19.77 -7.16 -6.31
N LEU A 472 19.21 -7.43 -7.49
CA LEU A 472 17.77 -7.49 -7.72
C LEU A 472 17.12 -8.65 -6.96
N ASP A 473 17.76 -9.83 -6.89
CA ASP A 473 17.25 -11.00 -6.18
C ASP A 473 17.23 -10.80 -4.66
N LEU A 474 18.17 -10.01 -4.11
CA LEU A 474 18.16 -9.59 -2.71
C LEU A 474 16.89 -8.81 -2.33
N LYS A 475 16.16 -8.21 -3.28
CA LYS A 475 14.83 -7.60 -3.05
C LYS A 475 13.83 -8.62 -2.56
N ASN A 476 13.83 -9.80 -3.18
CA ASN A 476 12.82 -10.83 -2.95
C ASN A 476 13.06 -11.59 -1.65
N PHE A 477 14.19 -11.36 -0.98
CA PHE A 477 14.48 -11.82 0.38
C PHE A 477 13.99 -13.25 0.61
N LYS A 478 14.23 -14.11 -0.37
CA LYS A 478 13.75 -15.48 -0.25
C LYS A 478 14.57 -16.10 0.87
N PHE A 479 13.89 -16.52 1.94
CA PHE A 479 14.44 -17.41 2.94
C PHE A 479 14.63 -18.81 2.30
N GLU A 480 15.31 -18.86 1.15
CA GLU A 480 15.45 -20.06 0.32
C GLU A 480 16.30 -21.13 1.00
N GLU A 481 16.99 -20.81 2.10
CA GLU A 481 17.85 -21.76 2.81
C GLU A 481 17.15 -22.64 3.85
N GLU A 482 15.89 -22.41 4.23
CA GLU A 482 15.27 -23.15 5.35
C GLU A 482 13.79 -23.47 5.13
N ASN A 483 13.43 -24.32 4.14
CA ASN A 483 12.18 -25.12 4.02
C ASN A 483 10.80 -24.53 4.41
N GLN A 484 10.69 -23.25 4.73
CA GLN A 484 9.48 -22.57 5.16
C GLN A 484 8.86 -21.96 3.91
N LYS A 485 7.57 -22.25 3.71
CA LYS A 485 6.80 -21.65 2.62
C LYS A 485 6.85 -20.13 2.79
N ALA A 486 7.06 -19.41 1.70
CA ALA A 486 7.09 -17.94 1.68
C ALA A 486 5.83 -17.28 2.28
N GLU A 487 4.74 -18.04 2.47
CA GLU A 487 3.48 -17.64 3.10
C GLU A 487 3.61 -17.36 4.61
N ASP A 488 4.65 -17.87 5.30
CA ASP A 488 4.79 -17.76 6.76
C ASP A 488 5.66 -16.58 7.23
N VAL A 489 6.27 -15.84 6.30
CA VAL A 489 7.06 -14.67 6.64
C VAL A 489 6.14 -13.47 6.83
N ASP A 490 6.18 -12.89 8.03
CA ASP A 490 5.45 -11.67 8.39
C ASP A 490 5.62 -10.59 7.30
N GLU A 491 4.50 -10.21 6.67
CA GLU A 491 4.44 -9.21 5.60
C GLU A 491 5.10 -7.89 6.04
N GLU A 492 5.03 -7.55 7.34
CA GLU A 492 5.69 -6.37 7.89
C GLU A 492 7.22 -6.45 7.78
N ILE A 493 7.78 -7.65 7.96
CA ILE A 493 9.23 -7.89 7.90
C ILE A 493 9.72 -7.89 6.46
N LEU A 494 9.00 -8.56 5.56
CA LEU A 494 9.30 -8.49 4.12
C LEU A 494 9.25 -7.03 3.63
N ASN A 495 8.22 -6.28 4.03
CA ASN A 495 8.12 -4.87 3.72
C ASN A 495 9.30 -4.07 4.30
N LYS A 496 9.68 -4.30 5.56
CA LYS A 496 10.87 -3.66 6.17
C LYS A 496 12.15 -4.01 5.43
N ALA A 497 12.36 -5.27 5.07
CA ALA A 497 13.50 -5.74 4.30
C ALA A 497 13.58 -5.08 2.93
N VAL A 498 12.48 -5.03 2.17
CA VAL A 498 12.40 -4.32 0.88
C VAL A 498 12.67 -2.82 1.05
N MET A 499 12.20 -2.21 2.14
CA MET A 499 12.49 -0.80 2.43
C MET A 499 13.97 -0.55 2.74
N ILE A 500 14.62 -1.45 3.48
CA ILE A 500 16.07 -1.39 3.74
C ILE A 500 16.82 -1.56 2.43
N TRP A 501 16.51 -2.59 1.64
CA TRP A 501 17.11 -2.80 0.34
C TRP A 501 16.98 -1.56 -0.57
N ARG A 502 15.77 -0.99 -0.67
CA ARG A 502 15.52 0.27 -1.39
C ARG A 502 16.33 1.45 -0.85
N ALA A 503 16.43 1.56 0.48
CA ALA A 503 17.20 2.61 1.11
C ALA A 503 18.70 2.47 0.78
N THR A 504 19.23 1.26 0.85
CA THR A 504 20.62 0.94 0.50
C THR A 504 20.93 1.31 -0.94
N ILE A 505 20.16 0.79 -1.92
CA ILE A 505 20.41 1.13 -3.34
C ILE A 505 20.19 2.63 -3.62
N SER A 506 19.37 3.33 -2.83
CA SER A 506 19.12 4.77 -3.01
C SER A 506 20.35 5.65 -2.75
N VAL A 507 21.27 5.17 -1.91
CA VAL A 507 22.57 5.80 -1.67
C VAL A 507 23.37 5.84 -2.98
N PHE A 508 23.23 4.79 -3.79
CA PHE A 508 23.93 4.62 -5.07
C PHE A 508 23.22 5.22 -6.28
N LEU A 509 22.05 5.85 -6.14
CA LEU A 509 21.26 6.38 -7.27
C LEU A 509 22.09 7.13 -8.32
N GLY A 510 22.99 8.01 -7.89
CA GLY A 510 23.86 8.76 -8.80
C GLY A 510 24.77 7.83 -9.61
N ARG A 511 25.43 6.89 -8.95
CA ARG A 511 26.33 5.95 -9.61
C ARG A 511 25.56 4.95 -10.50
N VAL A 512 24.36 4.51 -10.10
CA VAL A 512 23.51 3.63 -10.95
C VAL A 512 23.07 4.36 -12.22
N LYS A 513 22.76 5.67 -12.15
CA LYS A 513 22.49 6.48 -13.34
C LYS A 513 23.70 6.58 -14.25
N ASP A 514 24.88 6.79 -13.68
CA ASP A 514 26.12 6.84 -14.47
C ASP A 514 26.43 5.49 -15.12
N LEU A 515 26.12 4.38 -14.44
CA LEU A 515 26.23 3.03 -14.98
C LEU A 515 25.27 2.83 -16.16
N GLU A 516 24.00 3.22 -16.03
CA GLU A 516 23.03 3.20 -17.13
C GLU A 516 23.53 4.02 -18.33
N GLU A 517 23.96 5.26 -18.09
CA GLU A 517 24.51 6.12 -19.13
C GLU A 517 25.74 5.49 -19.80
N MET A 518 26.61 4.84 -19.02
CA MET A 518 27.80 4.17 -19.52
C MET A 518 27.46 3.01 -20.45
N LEU A 519 26.58 2.13 -20.00
CA LEU A 519 26.14 0.98 -20.79
C LEU A 519 25.39 1.44 -22.04
N ARG A 520 24.57 2.49 -21.95
CA ARG A 520 23.90 3.08 -23.11
C ARG A 520 24.91 3.58 -24.15
N MET A 521 25.92 4.34 -23.73
CA MET A 521 26.98 4.82 -24.63
C MET A 521 27.77 3.67 -25.27
N LYS A 522 28.10 2.62 -24.51
CA LYS A 522 28.74 1.41 -25.04
C LYS A 522 27.88 0.74 -26.10
N TRP A 523 26.60 0.53 -25.79
CA TRP A 523 25.64 -0.08 -26.69
C TRP A 523 25.48 0.74 -27.99
N THR A 524 25.30 2.06 -27.89
CA THR A 524 25.21 2.96 -29.05
C THR A 524 26.46 2.87 -29.92
N LYS A 525 27.66 2.85 -29.31
CA LYS A 525 28.91 2.70 -30.07
C LYS A 525 28.98 1.37 -30.82
N LEU A 526 28.70 0.26 -30.16
CA LEU A 526 28.69 -1.09 -30.76
C LEU A 526 27.71 -1.20 -31.94
N ILE A 527 26.55 -0.58 -31.83
CA ILE A 527 25.57 -0.52 -32.92
C ILE A 527 26.05 0.37 -34.06
N SER A 528 26.69 1.51 -33.76
CA SER A 528 27.19 2.40 -34.80
C SER A 528 28.28 1.77 -35.66
N GLU A 529 29.07 0.85 -35.10
CA GLU A 529 30.10 0.10 -35.83
C GLU A 529 29.50 -0.92 -36.81
N THR A 530 28.25 -1.34 -36.60
CA THR A 530 27.60 -2.42 -37.35
C THR A 530 26.47 -1.94 -38.27
N ASN A 531 25.96 -0.72 -38.09
CA ASN A 531 24.76 -0.22 -38.76
C ASN A 531 24.94 1.16 -39.42
N SER A 532 24.06 1.47 -40.38
CA SER A 532 24.01 2.79 -41.02
C SER A 532 23.34 3.83 -40.12
N LYS A 533 23.64 5.12 -40.35
CA LYS A 533 23.09 6.24 -39.54
C LYS A 533 21.56 6.25 -39.46
N GLN A 534 20.84 5.94 -40.54
CA GLN A 534 19.37 5.87 -40.51
C GLN A 534 18.84 4.72 -39.65
N LYS A 535 19.57 3.61 -39.57
CA LYS A 535 19.21 2.50 -38.67
C LYS A 535 19.47 2.84 -37.21
N MET A 536 20.49 3.66 -36.93
CA MET A 536 20.81 4.12 -35.57
C MET A 536 19.66 4.89 -34.93
N GLU A 537 19.05 5.83 -35.65
CA GLU A 537 17.93 6.64 -35.12
C GLU A 537 16.70 5.77 -34.79
N ALA A 538 16.42 4.77 -35.62
CA ALA A 538 15.33 3.81 -35.37
C ALA A 538 15.62 2.95 -34.12
N ILE A 539 16.83 2.41 -34.02
CA ILE A 539 17.27 1.57 -32.91
C ILE A 539 17.31 2.36 -31.59
N GLU A 540 17.73 3.62 -31.61
CA GLU A 540 17.69 4.48 -30.43
C GLU A 540 16.25 4.76 -29.99
N SER A 541 15.32 4.95 -30.94
CA SER A 541 13.90 5.06 -30.64
C SER A 541 13.34 3.79 -29.98
N GLU A 542 13.69 2.61 -30.50
CA GLU A 542 13.30 1.31 -29.92
C GLU A 542 13.84 1.15 -28.48
N LEU A 543 15.07 1.59 -28.22
CA LEU A 543 15.65 1.56 -26.88
C LEU A 543 14.87 2.44 -25.89
N TYR A 544 14.49 3.66 -26.30
CA TYR A 544 13.68 4.54 -25.44
C TYR A 544 12.27 4.00 -25.21
N GLU A 545 11.69 3.31 -26.20
CA GLU A 545 10.42 2.60 -26.05
C GLU A 545 10.54 1.48 -25.01
N ALA A 546 11.57 0.63 -25.11
CA ALA A 546 11.86 -0.41 -24.13
C ALA A 546 12.07 0.16 -22.71
N PHE A 547 12.75 1.30 -22.57
CA PHE A 547 12.86 1.98 -21.28
C PHE A 547 11.51 2.47 -20.74
N GLY A 548 10.61 2.91 -21.63
CA GLY A 548 9.23 3.23 -21.29
C GLY A 548 8.45 2.02 -20.78
N GLU A 549 8.62 0.87 -21.42
CA GLU A 549 8.00 -0.40 -21.01
C GLU A 549 8.53 -0.89 -19.66
N ILE A 550 9.86 -0.87 -19.44
CA ILE A 550 10.49 -1.21 -18.16
C ILE A 550 9.96 -0.28 -17.06
N GLU A 551 9.86 1.02 -17.33
CA GLU A 551 9.30 1.97 -16.36
C GLU A 551 7.82 1.66 -16.06
N ALA A 552 7.01 1.35 -17.08
CA ALA A 552 5.61 1.00 -16.91
C ALA A 552 5.44 -0.31 -16.11
N ALA A 553 6.21 -1.34 -16.42
CA ALA A 553 6.23 -2.61 -15.71
C ALA A 553 6.63 -2.40 -14.24
N HIS A 554 7.70 -1.63 -13.98
CA HIS A 554 8.12 -1.30 -12.62
C HIS A 554 7.05 -0.50 -11.87
N LYS A 555 6.41 0.49 -12.51
CA LYS A 555 5.31 1.25 -11.91
C LYS A 555 4.14 0.33 -11.54
N ASN A 556 3.84 -0.67 -12.36
CA ASN A 556 2.80 -1.65 -12.07
C ASN A 556 3.19 -2.55 -10.88
N ASP A 557 4.42 -3.08 -10.85
CA ASP A 557 4.94 -3.94 -9.77
C ASP A 557 4.86 -3.25 -8.40
N VAL A 558 5.25 -1.97 -8.35
CA VAL A 558 5.30 -1.21 -7.08
C VAL A 558 4.03 -0.41 -6.80
N GLU A 559 2.96 -0.65 -7.58
CA GLU A 559 1.68 0.06 -7.53
C GLU A 559 1.85 1.59 -7.53
N CYS A 560 2.77 2.10 -8.34
CA CYS A 560 3.05 3.52 -8.48
C CYS A 560 2.03 4.20 -9.39
N LYS A 561 1.22 5.09 -8.83
CA LYS A 561 0.23 5.88 -9.59
C LYS A 561 0.75 7.22 -10.11
N LEU A 562 2.05 7.50 -9.94
CA LEU A 562 2.63 8.76 -10.41
C LEU A 562 2.81 8.73 -11.93
N LYS A 563 2.21 9.71 -12.62
CA LYS A 563 2.38 9.87 -14.07
C LYS A 563 3.70 10.52 -14.46
N ILE A 564 4.36 11.22 -13.53
CA ILE A 564 5.67 11.79 -13.82
C ILE A 564 6.64 10.67 -14.20
N PRO A 565 7.57 10.93 -15.14
CA PRO A 565 8.63 9.99 -15.45
C PRO A 565 9.43 9.63 -14.20
N CYS A 566 9.82 8.36 -14.05
CA CYS A 566 10.60 7.90 -12.88
C CYS A 566 11.96 8.61 -12.78
N ARG A 567 12.48 9.16 -13.89
CA ARG A 567 13.70 10.00 -13.91
C ARG A 567 13.56 11.30 -13.10
N GLU A 568 12.35 11.83 -12.97
CA GLU A 568 12.01 13.05 -12.23
C GLU A 568 11.46 12.75 -10.82
N CYS A 569 11.33 11.47 -10.49
CA CYS A 569 10.75 11.05 -9.22
C CYS A 569 11.69 11.36 -8.04
N LYS A 570 11.17 12.08 -7.04
CA LYS A 570 11.90 12.37 -5.79
C LYS A 570 12.10 11.14 -4.89
N ARG A 571 11.48 9.99 -5.18
CA ARG A 571 11.63 8.75 -4.41
C ARG A 571 12.92 8.02 -4.84
N ARG A 572 14.04 8.38 -4.21
CA ARG A 572 15.38 7.89 -4.60
C ARG A 572 15.47 6.36 -4.69
N GLY A 573 14.91 5.61 -3.73
CA GLY A 573 14.93 4.13 -3.75
C GLY A 573 14.21 3.53 -4.96
N CYS A 574 12.97 3.95 -5.20
CA CYS A 574 12.19 3.51 -6.38
C CYS A 574 12.85 3.93 -7.71
N ALA A 575 13.40 5.14 -7.78
CA ALA A 575 14.15 5.56 -8.96
C ALA A 575 15.39 4.69 -9.19
N SER A 576 16.11 4.31 -8.12
CA SER A 576 17.33 3.48 -8.21
C SER A 576 17.01 2.07 -8.66
N GLU A 577 15.95 1.46 -8.11
CA GLU A 577 15.44 0.15 -8.52
C GLU A 577 15.09 0.13 -10.01
N ARG A 578 14.37 1.15 -10.51
CA ARG A 578 14.05 1.23 -11.93
C ARG A 578 15.29 1.43 -12.82
N PHE A 579 16.26 2.25 -12.40
CA PHE A 579 17.52 2.35 -13.15
C PHE A 579 18.31 1.03 -13.12
N LEU A 580 18.26 0.27 -12.03
CA LEU A 580 18.87 -1.07 -11.98
C LEU A 580 18.24 -2.04 -12.99
N HIS A 581 16.91 -2.01 -13.16
CA HIS A 581 16.26 -2.79 -14.22
C HIS A 581 16.68 -2.36 -15.63
N GLN A 582 16.89 -1.06 -15.86
CA GLN A 582 17.41 -0.56 -17.14
C GLN A 582 18.88 -0.99 -17.37
N VAL A 583 19.69 -0.98 -16.31
CA VAL A 583 21.07 -1.50 -16.33
C VAL A 583 21.07 -2.99 -16.68
N ASP A 584 20.24 -3.80 -16.02
CA ASP A 584 20.12 -5.24 -16.29
C ASP A 584 19.70 -5.50 -17.75
N PHE A 585 18.70 -4.78 -18.25
CA PHE A 585 18.28 -4.85 -19.66
C PHE A 585 19.41 -4.49 -20.63
N LEU A 586 20.14 -3.39 -20.39
CA LEU A 586 21.26 -2.99 -21.24
C LEU A 586 22.39 -4.03 -21.23
N LEU A 587 22.70 -4.61 -20.07
CA LEU A 587 23.70 -5.67 -19.96
C LEU A 587 23.29 -6.90 -20.77
N ASP A 588 22.02 -7.30 -20.69
CA ASP A 588 21.47 -8.41 -21.47
C ASP A 588 21.54 -8.13 -22.97
N GLU A 589 21.10 -6.94 -23.42
CA GLU A 589 21.18 -6.53 -24.81
C GLU A 589 22.62 -6.51 -25.35
N ILE A 590 23.59 -6.07 -24.54
CA ILE A 590 25.00 -6.10 -24.91
C ILE A 590 25.49 -7.55 -25.06
N ASN A 591 25.17 -8.42 -24.10
CA ASN A 591 25.61 -9.81 -24.08
C ASN A 591 24.98 -10.64 -25.21
N VAL A 592 23.68 -10.48 -25.45
CA VAL A 592 22.94 -11.22 -26.48
C VAL A 592 23.41 -10.84 -27.88
N ASN A 593 23.50 -9.53 -28.18
CA ASN A 593 23.77 -9.06 -29.53
C ASN A 593 25.27 -9.08 -29.89
N PHE A 594 26.16 -8.89 -28.92
CA PHE A 594 27.59 -8.72 -29.17
C PHE A 594 28.47 -9.81 -28.55
N GLY A 595 27.98 -10.53 -27.52
CA GLY A 595 28.70 -11.66 -26.93
C GLY A 595 28.85 -12.84 -27.89
N LYS A 596 27.80 -13.14 -28.69
CA LYS A 596 27.79 -14.28 -29.63
C LYS A 596 28.52 -14.03 -30.96
N GLN A 597 28.68 -12.78 -31.40
CA GLN A 597 29.37 -12.47 -32.66
C GLN A 597 30.87 -12.84 -32.65
N LYS A 598 31.48 -13.06 -31.46
CA LYS A 598 32.90 -13.43 -31.35
C LYS A 598 33.19 -14.92 -31.15
N SER A 599 32.26 -15.71 -30.60
CA SER A 599 32.40 -17.18 -30.60
C SER A 599 32.34 -17.76 -32.02
N ALA A 600 31.55 -17.14 -32.91
CA ALA A 600 31.49 -17.49 -34.33
C ALA A 600 32.74 -17.07 -35.14
N ASN A 601 33.42 -15.98 -34.76
CA ASN A 601 34.67 -15.51 -35.39
C ASN A 601 35.95 -16.17 -34.83
N HIS A 602 35.83 -17.07 -33.84
CA HIS A 602 36.92 -17.96 -33.38
C HIS A 602 36.74 -19.40 -33.87
N ALA A 603 35.53 -19.78 -34.29
CA ALA A 603 35.27 -21.06 -34.97
C ALA A 603 35.58 -21.02 -36.48
N ARG A 604 35.93 -19.84 -37.01
CA ARG A 604 36.53 -19.60 -38.32
C ARG A 604 37.97 -19.17 -38.11
#